data_AF-A0A6N7VTN0-F1
#
_entry.id   AF-A0A6N7VTN0-F1
#
_cell.length_a   1.000
_cell.length_b   1.000
_cell.length_c   1.000
_cell.angle_alpha   90.00
_cell.angle_beta   90.00
_cell.angle_gamma   90.00
#
_symmetry.space_group_name_H-M   'P 1'
#
loop_
_entity.id
_entity.type
_entity.pdbx_description
1 polymer ?
#
loop_
_entity_poly.entity_id
_entity_poly.type
_entity_poly.pdbx_seq_one_letter_code
_entity_poly.pdbx_strand_id
1 'polypeptide(L)' 'MESENCNGNGIGFFGLLTLLFIFLKLTNHINWSWIWVLSPLWISLLIGITFIVIALIINKKII' A
#
# COMPACT_ATOMS: atom_id res chain seq x y z
N MET A 1 28.87 16.73 -15.71
CA MET A 1 28.33 16.42 -14.38
C MET A 1 27.01 15.73 -14.63
N GLU A 2 27.01 14.41 -14.64
CA GLU A 2 25.82 13.59 -14.90
C GLU A 2 25.20 13.27 -13.55
N SER A 3 24.03 13.82 -13.26
CA SER A 3 23.23 13.42 -12.11
C SER A 3 22.49 12.14 -12.49
N GLU A 4 23.17 11.01 -12.33
CA GLU A 4 22.52 9.70 -12.37
C GLU A 4 21.51 9.65 -11.22
N ASN A 5 20.27 10.02 -11.52
CA ASN A 5 19.14 9.72 -10.64
C ASN A 5 18.90 8.22 -10.78
N CYS A 6 19.57 7.44 -9.94
CA CYS A 6 19.25 6.04 -9.73
C CYS A 6 17.82 5.98 -9.19
N ASN A 7 16.84 5.96 -10.10
CA ASN A 7 15.45 5.64 -9.81
C ASN A 7 15.42 4.18 -9.35
N GLY A 8 15.73 4.00 -8.07
CA GLY A 8 15.55 2.78 -7.34
C GLY A 8 14.06 2.53 -7.20
N ASN A 9 13.45 2.01 -8.27
CA ASN A 9 12.16 1.34 -8.24
C ASN A 9 12.31 0.02 -7.47
N GLY A 10 12.78 0.09 -6.23
CA GLY A 10 12.77 -1.02 -5.31
C GLY A 10 11.32 -1.35 -5.01
N ILE A 11 10.97 -2.64 -5.09
CA ILE A 11 9.73 -3.16 -4.53
C ILE A 11 9.54 -2.48 -3.17
N GLY A 12 8.51 -1.63 -3.07
CA GLY A 12 8.26 -0.89 -1.85
C GLY A 12 8.18 -1.88 -0.70
N PHE A 13 8.70 -1.52 0.47
CA PHE A 13 8.66 -2.36 1.68
C PHE A 13 7.31 -3.06 1.89
N PHE A 14 6.21 -2.39 1.50
CA PHE A 14 4.86 -2.93 1.45
C PHE A 14 4.66 -4.17 0.57
N GLY A 15 5.29 -4.25 -0.61
CA GLY A 15 5.20 -5.39 -1.51
C GLY A 15 5.86 -6.65 -0.94
N LEU A 16 7.04 -6.50 -0.32
CA LEU A 16 7.71 -7.60 0.39
C LEU A 16 6.91 -8.04 1.63
N LEU A 17 6.40 -7.08 2.41
CA LEU A 17 5.56 -7.38 3.57
C LEU A 17 4.28 -8.12 3.15
N THR A 18 3.64 -7.68 2.07
CA THR A 18 2.46 -8.35 1.49
C THR A 18 2.81 -9.77 1.08
N LEU A 19 3.90 -9.96 0.31
CA LEU A 19 4.33 -11.28 -0.13
C LEU A 19 4.65 -12.22 1.06
N LEU A 20 5.32 -11.71 2.10
CA LEU A 20 5.62 -12.46 3.32
C LEU A 20 4.35 -12.89 4.05
N PHE A 21 3.36 -12.00 4.18
CA PHE A 21 2.05 -12.33 4.77
C PHE A 21 1.30 -13.39 3.96
N ILE A 22 1.31 -13.34 2.62
CA ILE A 22 0.77 -14.42 1.77
C ILE A 22 1.51 -15.75 2.03
N PHE A 23 2.83 -15.71 2.12
CA PHE A 23 3.65 -16.90 2.34
C PHE A 23 3.35 -17.56 3.68
N LEU A 24 3.32 -16.81 4.79
CA LEU A 24 2.97 -17.33 6.11
C LEU A 24 1.57 -17.96 6.15
N LYS A 25 0.61 -17.39 5.41
CA LYS A 25 -0.75 -17.91 5.32
C LYS A 25 -0.83 -19.23 4.55
N LEU A 26 0.01 -19.42 3.53
CA LEU A 26 0.10 -20.70 2.78
C LEU A 26 0.85 -21.78 3.57
N THR A 27 1.87 -21.42 4.36
CA THR A 27 2.59 -22.34 5.25
C THR A 27 1.72 -22.82 6.44
N ASN A 28 0.41 -22.51 6.43
CA ASN A 28 -0.59 -22.96 7.39
C ASN A 28 -0.29 -22.62 8.85
N HIS A 29 0.56 -21.61 9.09
CA HIS A 29 0.89 -21.16 10.45
C HIS A 29 -0.21 -20.27 11.06
N ILE A 30 -1.15 -19.77 10.25
CA ILE A 30 -2.19 -18.83 10.68
C ILE A 30 -3.53 -19.18 10.03
N ASN A 31 -4.53 -19.59 10.82
CA ASN A 31 -5.92 -19.86 10.40
C ASN A 31 -6.74 -18.58 10.12
N TRP A 32 -6.08 -17.44 9.92
CA TRP A 32 -6.75 -16.15 9.94
C TRP A 32 -7.33 -15.77 8.58
N SER A 33 -8.30 -14.85 8.62
CA SER A 33 -9.03 -14.41 7.45
C SER A 33 -8.12 -13.63 6.49
N TRP A 34 -8.32 -13.88 5.19
CA TRP A 34 -7.53 -13.27 4.12
C TRP A 34 -7.66 -11.75 4.06
N ILE A 35 -8.78 -11.21 4.55
CA ILE A 35 -9.02 -9.77 4.71
C ILE A 35 -7.92 -9.10 5.51
N TRP A 36 -7.39 -9.78 6.52
CA TRP A 36 -6.37 -9.23 7.40
C TRP A 36 -4.94 -9.44 6.90
N VAL A 37 -4.69 -10.49 6.11
CA VAL A 37 -3.44 -10.64 5.34
C VAL A 37 -3.22 -9.44 4.43
N LEU A 38 -4.30 -8.90 3.85
CA LEU A 38 -4.26 -7.68 3.06
C LEU A 38 -4.29 -6.41 3.90
N SER A 39 -4.41 -6.45 5.24
CA SER A 39 -4.50 -5.25 6.10
C SER A 39 -3.47 -4.16 5.77
N PRO A 40 -2.19 -4.48 5.47
CA PRO A 40 -1.23 -3.48 5.02
C PRO A 40 -1.70 -2.75 3.76
N LEU A 41 -2.19 -3.49 2.77
CA LEU A 41 -2.72 -2.96 1.50
C LEU A 41 -4.03 -2.18 1.70
N TRP A 42 -4.93 -2.64 2.59
CA TRP A 42 -6.15 -1.90 2.93
C TRP A 42 -5.82 -0.57 3.61
N ILE A 43 -4.83 -0.51 4.52
CA ILE A 43 -4.37 0.74 5.13
C ILE A 43 -3.87 1.71 4.06
N SER A 44 -3.04 1.22 3.12
CA SER A 44 -2.52 2.05 2.02
C SER A 44 -3.63 2.53 1.10
N LEU A 45 -4.63 1.70 0.84
CA LEU A 45 -5.78 2.08 0.03
C LEU A 45 -6.64 3.12 0.75
N LEU A 46 -6.92 2.94 2.05
CA LEU A 46 -7.68 3.87 2.86
C LEU A 46 -7.01 5.25 2.95
N ILE A 47 -5.69 5.29 3.14
CA ILE A 47 -4.95 6.55 3.19
C ILE A 47 -5.02 7.27 1.85
N GLY A 48 -4.87 6.54 0.73
CA GLY A 48 -4.97 7.10 -0.61
C GLY A 48 -6.38 7.63 -0.92
N ILE A 49 -7.42 6.84 -0.61
CA ILE A 49 -8.82 7.24 -0.77
C ILE A 49 -9.11 8.49 0.07
N THR A 50 -8.68 8.52 1.32
CA THR A 50 -8.86 9.68 2.21
C THR A 50 -8.25 10.93 1.60
N PHE A 51 -7.02 10.83 1.07
CA PHE A 51 -6.34 11.96 0.43
C PHE A 51 -7.09 12.45 -0.83
N ILE A 52 -7.56 11.52 -1.67
CA ILE A 52 -8.33 11.82 -2.88
C ILE A 52 -9.65 12.52 -2.53
N VAL A 53 -10.37 12.00 -1.53
CA VAL A 53 -11.65 12.58 -1.08
C VAL A 53 -11.44 14.00 -0.55
N ILE A 54 -10.42 14.22 0.27
CA ILE A 54 -10.07 15.56 0.77
C ILE A 54 -9.74 16.50 -0.39
N ALA A 55 -8.91 16.06 -1.34
CA ALA A 55 -8.54 16.84 -2.52
C ALA A 55 -9.75 17.20 -3.40
N LEU A 56 -10.70 16.28 -3.58
CA LEU A 56 -11.94 16.51 -4.30
C LEU A 56 -12.86 17.50 -3.57
N ILE A 57 -12.99 17.38 -2.24
CA ILE A 57 -13.77 18.33 -1.43
C ILE A 57 -13.18 19.73 -1.53
N ILE A 58 -11.85 19.87 -1.44
CA ILE A 58 -11.17 21.15 -1.56
C ILE A 58 -11.40 21.74 -2.96
N ASN A 59 -11.16 20.96 -4.03
CA ASN A 59 -11.39 21.42 -5.41
C ASN A 59 -12.83 21.87 -5.63
N LYS A 60 -13.81 21.06 -5.23
CA LYS A 60 -15.23 21.37 -5.37
C LYS A 60 -15.65 22.59 -4.53
N LYS A 61 -14.97 22.86 -3.42
CA LYS A 61 -15.22 24.04 -2.56
C LYS A 61 -14.53 25.31 -3.09
N ILE A 62 -13.47 25.17 -3.88
CA ILE A 62 -12.69 26.29 -4.43
C ILE A 62 -13.35 26.89 -5.70
N ILE A 63 -14.14 26.09 -6.41
CA ILE A 63 -14.92 26.43 -7.61
C ILE A 63 -16.31 26.92 -7.22
#